data_AF-A0A4V2BI59-F1
#
_entry.id   AF-A0A4V2BI59-F1
#
_cell.length_a   1.000
_cell.length_b   1.000
_cell.length_c   1.000
_cell.angle_alpha   90.00
_cell.angle_beta   90.00
_cell.angle_gamma   90.00
#
_symmetry.space_group_name_H-M   'P 1'
#
loop_
_entity.id
_entity.type
_entity.pdbx_description
1 polymer ?
#
loop_
_entity_poly.entity_id
_entity_poly.type
_entity_poly.pdbx_seq_one_letter_code
_entity_poly.pdbx_strand_id
1 'polypeptide(L)'
;MFLLNNIHDRPCRDLYPDIGNVVFDISDHQLHNGKNQDWHKLASGSIACVVTSTRRISTFYLIADRLATEVIDPVSGRRHVVTGKVVAKLDQAPDMAWLLKRHGAGHPLLRGGKFSNGFTVADLGEALDSLRLATREGSATLGELKAGA
;
A
#
# COMPACT_ATOMS: atom_id res chain seq x y z
N MET A 1 -4.23 -0.90 8.08
CA MET A 1 -4.08 -0.36 6.70
C MET A 1 -2.69 -0.72 6.22
N PHE A 2 -2.50 -0.97 4.94
CA PHE A 2 -1.19 -1.31 4.39
C PHE A 2 -0.53 -0.13 3.64
N LEU A 3 0.77 0.06 3.87
CA LEU A 3 1.64 0.83 2.99
C LEU A 3 2.28 -0.10 1.98
N LEU A 4 2.12 0.22 0.70
CA LEU A 4 2.78 -0.46 -0.41
C LEU A 4 3.86 0.47 -0.98
N ASN A 5 5.12 0.11 -0.78
CA ASN A 5 6.24 0.96 -1.12
C ASN A 5 6.70 0.74 -2.56
N ASN A 6 6.31 1.65 -3.45
CA ASN A 6 6.75 1.73 -4.84
C ASN A 6 7.75 2.86 -5.05
N ILE A 7 8.81 2.93 -4.24
CA ILE A 7 9.81 4.02 -4.32
C ILE A 7 10.51 4.14 -5.69
N HIS A 8 10.45 3.09 -6.51
CA HIS A 8 11.03 3.05 -7.85
C HIS A 8 10.02 3.38 -8.96
N ASP A 9 8.82 3.83 -8.60
CA ASP A 9 7.74 4.21 -9.53
C ASP A 9 7.47 3.17 -10.61
N ARG A 10 7.50 1.90 -10.22
CA ARG A 10 7.26 0.81 -11.15
C ARG A 10 5.85 0.93 -11.74
N PRO A 11 5.70 1.01 -13.08
CA PRO A 11 4.42 1.26 -13.71
C PRO A 11 3.60 -0.03 -13.79
N CYS A 12 3.07 -0.48 -12.65
CA CYS A 12 2.45 -1.80 -12.53
C CYS A 12 1.30 -2.01 -13.52
N ARG A 13 0.49 -0.99 -13.80
CA ARG A 13 -0.62 -1.10 -14.77
C ARG A 13 -0.14 -1.41 -16.19
N ASP A 14 0.98 -0.81 -16.60
CA ASP A 14 1.53 -0.97 -17.94
C ASP A 14 2.24 -2.33 -18.08
N LEU A 15 2.79 -2.84 -16.98
CA LEU A 15 3.47 -4.13 -16.93
C LEU A 15 2.51 -5.33 -16.90
N TYR A 16 1.25 -5.10 -16.49
CA TYR A 16 0.24 -6.14 -16.33
C TYR A 16 -1.08 -5.75 -17.00
N PRO A 17 -1.09 -5.49 -18.33
CA PRO A 17 -2.26 -4.96 -19.02
C PRO A 17 -3.45 -5.94 -19.02
N ASP A 18 -3.18 -7.23 -18.95
CA ASP A 18 -4.21 -8.28 -18.92
C ASP A 18 -4.83 -8.49 -17.53
N ILE A 19 -4.22 -7.91 -16.49
CA ILE A 19 -4.71 -8.00 -15.12
C ILE A 19 -5.44 -6.70 -14.77
N GLY A 20 -6.75 -6.79 -14.62
CA GLY A 20 -7.59 -5.65 -14.28
C GLY A 20 -7.22 -5.03 -12.93
N ASN A 21 -7.11 -3.70 -12.90
CA ASN A 21 -6.98 -2.90 -11.67
C ASN A 21 -5.77 -3.26 -10.78
N VAL A 22 -4.61 -3.55 -11.37
CA VAL A 22 -3.37 -3.72 -10.60
C VAL A 22 -3.00 -2.41 -9.88
N VAL A 23 -2.75 -2.54 -8.58
CA VAL A 23 -2.35 -1.46 -7.67
C VAL A 23 -0.85 -1.49 -7.43
N PHE A 24 -0.26 -2.69 -7.27
CA PHE A 24 1.11 -2.87 -6.82
C PHE A 24 1.63 -4.26 -7.15
N ASP A 25 2.96 -4.44 -7.24
CA ASP A 25 3.61 -5.74 -7.40
C ASP A 25 4.78 -5.96 -6.42
N ILE A 26 5.09 -7.22 -6.16
CA ILE A 26 6.21 -7.64 -5.32
C ILE A 26 6.82 -8.93 -5.89
N SER A 27 8.15 -9.07 -5.83
CA SER A 27 8.83 -10.31 -6.25
C SER A 27 8.95 -11.34 -5.13
N ASP A 28 9.12 -12.60 -5.51
CA ASP A 28 9.54 -13.68 -4.60
C ASP A 28 10.75 -13.27 -3.76
N HIS A 29 11.80 -12.72 -4.36
CA HIS A 29 12.99 -12.27 -3.62
C HIS A 29 12.64 -11.26 -2.52
N GLN A 30 11.72 -10.32 -2.80
CA GLN A 30 11.22 -9.38 -1.79
C GLN A 30 10.36 -10.09 -0.73
N LEU A 31 9.54 -11.07 -1.11
CA LEU A 31 8.70 -11.83 -0.17
C LEU A 31 9.53 -12.68 0.81
N HIS A 32 10.66 -13.23 0.37
CA HIS A 32 11.57 -13.98 1.24
C HIS A 32 12.33 -13.09 2.23
N ASN A 33 12.31 -11.77 2.05
CA ASN A 33 12.86 -10.83 3.02
C ASN A 33 11.90 -10.68 4.21
N GLY A 34 12.35 -11.03 5.41
CA GLY A 34 11.55 -10.95 6.65
C GLY A 34 10.97 -9.57 6.96
N LYS A 35 11.46 -8.50 6.34
CA LYS A 35 10.86 -7.15 6.43
C LYS A 35 9.52 -7.01 5.71
N ASN A 36 9.11 -8.00 4.91
CA ASN A 36 7.86 -7.99 4.15
C ASN A 36 6.84 -9.01 4.66
N GLN A 37 7.00 -9.50 5.90
CA GLN A 37 6.07 -10.47 6.49
C GLN A 37 4.61 -9.98 6.52
N ASP A 38 4.39 -8.67 6.60
CA ASP A 38 3.04 -8.08 6.54
C ASP A 38 2.33 -8.33 5.20
N TRP A 39 3.06 -8.67 4.13
CA TRP A 39 2.46 -9.14 2.89
C TRP A 39 1.44 -10.25 3.13
N HIS A 40 1.75 -11.20 4.01
CA HIS A 40 0.88 -12.35 4.27
C HIS A 40 -0.46 -11.96 4.91
N LYS A 41 -0.51 -10.83 5.64
CA LYS A 41 -1.71 -10.28 6.26
C LYS A 41 -2.59 -9.49 5.29
N LEU A 42 -2.04 -9.05 4.16
CA LEU A 42 -2.78 -8.33 3.13
C LEU A 42 -3.83 -9.26 2.50
N ALA A 43 -5.11 -8.95 2.63
CA ALA A 43 -6.20 -9.78 2.11
C ALA A 43 -7.26 -8.93 1.40
N SER A 44 -8.20 -9.58 0.70
CA SER A 44 -9.41 -8.92 0.21
C SER A 44 -10.10 -8.17 1.35
N GLY A 45 -10.61 -6.97 1.07
CA GLY A 45 -11.18 -6.07 2.10
C GLY A 45 -10.15 -5.16 2.77
N SER A 46 -8.86 -5.42 2.62
CA SER A 46 -7.82 -4.55 3.20
C SER A 46 -7.81 -3.18 2.52
N ILE A 47 -7.60 -2.12 3.29
CA ILE A 47 -7.29 -0.80 2.73
C ILE A 47 -5.78 -0.61 2.64
N ALA A 48 -5.30 -0.18 1.47
CA ALA A 48 -3.90 0.11 1.21
C ALA A 48 -3.69 1.46 0.51
N CYS A 49 -2.49 2.03 0.63
CA CYS A 49 -2.04 3.13 -0.21
C CYS A 49 -0.64 2.85 -0.76
N VAL A 50 -0.36 3.38 -1.95
CA VAL A 50 0.93 3.25 -2.62
C VAL A 50 1.77 4.50 -2.38
N VAL A 51 2.98 4.31 -1.84
CA VAL A 51 3.98 5.37 -1.65
C VAL A 51 4.95 5.32 -2.83
N THR A 52 5.05 6.40 -3.60
CA THR A 52 5.90 6.53 -4.79
C THR A 52 7.28 7.11 -4.43
N SER A 53 8.16 7.31 -5.41
CA SER A 53 9.47 7.96 -5.23
C SER A 53 9.39 9.33 -4.54
N THR A 54 8.28 10.06 -4.77
CA THR A 54 8.01 11.37 -4.16
C THR A 54 7.71 11.30 -2.66
N ARG A 55 7.47 10.09 -2.13
CA ARG A 55 7.01 9.81 -0.76
C ARG A 55 5.67 10.44 -0.40
N ARG A 56 4.97 11.02 -1.38
CA ARG A 56 3.66 11.62 -1.19
C ARG A 56 2.57 10.59 -1.47
N ILE A 57 1.50 10.65 -0.69
CA ILE A 57 0.34 9.79 -0.85
C ILE A 57 -0.91 10.62 -1.08
N SER A 58 -1.79 10.15 -1.96
CA SER A 58 -3.07 10.84 -2.21
C SER A 58 -4.24 9.88 -2.42
N THR A 59 -3.99 8.60 -2.64
CA THR A 59 -5.00 7.64 -3.10
C THR A 59 -4.99 6.39 -2.25
N PHE A 60 -6.19 5.94 -1.89
CA PHE A 60 -6.45 4.77 -1.06
C PHE A 60 -7.25 3.75 -1.85
N TYR A 61 -6.84 2.50 -1.73
CA TYR A 61 -7.37 1.37 -2.48
C TYR A 61 -7.99 0.36 -1.53
N LEU A 62 -9.16 -0.16 -1.89
CA LEU A 62 -9.70 -1.38 -1.32
C LEU A 62 -9.16 -2.55 -2.12
N ILE A 63 -8.40 -3.41 -1.45
CA ILE A 63 -7.80 -4.60 -2.04
C ILE A 63 -8.89 -5.61 -2.37
N ALA A 64 -8.86 -6.07 -3.62
CA ALA A 64 -9.75 -7.11 -4.12
C ALA A 64 -9.08 -8.48 -4.02
N ASP A 65 -7.84 -8.62 -4.50
CA ASP A 65 -7.14 -9.90 -4.48
C ASP A 65 -5.61 -9.76 -4.56
N ARG A 66 -4.92 -10.87 -4.28
CA ARG A 66 -3.49 -11.07 -4.55
C ARG A 66 -3.31 -12.24 -5.52
N LEU A 67 -2.60 -12.00 -6.61
CA LEU A 67 -2.41 -12.99 -7.66
C LEU A 67 -0.93 -13.24 -7.88
N ALA A 68 -0.53 -14.51 -7.93
CA ALA A 68 0.77 -14.88 -8.48
C ALA A 68 0.70 -14.74 -10.01
N THR A 69 1.66 -14.05 -10.59
CA THR A 69 1.73 -13.88 -12.06
C THR A 69 2.57 -15.00 -12.67
N GLU A 70 2.40 -15.23 -13.97
CA GLU A 70 3.30 -16.09 -14.74
C GLU A 70 4.62 -15.37 -15.09
N VAL A 71 4.73 -14.07 -14.80
CA VAL A 71 5.93 -13.27 -15.05
C VAL A 71 7.01 -13.67 -14.04
N ILE A 72 8.10 -14.23 -14.57
CA ILE A 72 9.29 -14.61 -13.82
C ILE A 72 10.44 -13.70 -14.24
N ASP A 73 10.96 -12.94 -13.29
CA ASP A 73 12.21 -12.19 -13.47
C ASP A 73 13.39 -13.11 -13.12
N PRO A 74 14.45 -13.18 -13.95
CA PRO A 74 15.57 -14.11 -13.72
C PRO A 74 16.32 -13.87 -12.41
N VAL A 75 16.27 -12.65 -11.86
CA VAL A 75 17.01 -12.25 -10.67
C VAL A 75 16.14 -12.29 -9.42
N SER A 76 14.90 -11.82 -9.55
CA SER A 76 13.99 -11.60 -8.42
C SER A 76 12.89 -12.67 -8.29
N GLY A 77 12.76 -13.57 -9.27
CA GLY A 77 11.81 -14.67 -9.26
C GLY A 77 10.42 -14.26 -9.74
N ARG A 78 9.39 -15.02 -9.34
CA ARG A 78 8.01 -14.78 -9.75
C ARG A 78 7.51 -13.46 -9.16
N ARG A 79 6.70 -12.73 -9.92
CA ARG A 79 6.00 -11.53 -9.42
C ARG A 79 4.62 -11.88 -8.91
N HIS A 80 4.22 -11.21 -7.85
CA HIS A 80 2.89 -11.25 -7.26
C HIS A 80 2.30 -9.86 -7.34
N VAL A 81 1.04 -9.76 -7.74
CA VAL A 81 0.35 -8.48 -7.88
C VAL A 81 -0.79 -8.38 -6.89
N VAL A 82 -1.08 -7.14 -6.49
CA VAL A 82 -2.27 -6.78 -5.72
C VAL A 82 -3.22 -6.05 -6.65
N THR A 83 -4.47 -6.49 -6.69
CA THR A 83 -5.55 -5.79 -7.41
C THR A 83 -6.46 -5.08 -6.43
N GLY A 84 -7.09 -4.00 -6.88
CA GLY A 84 -7.99 -3.24 -6.02
C GLY A 84 -8.57 -2.01 -6.69
N LYS A 85 -9.58 -1.42 -6.06
CA LYS A 85 -10.27 -0.22 -6.56
C LYS A 85 -9.98 0.98 -5.67
N VAL A 86 -9.94 2.17 -6.27
CA VAL A 86 -9.87 3.42 -5.51
C VAL A 86 -11.15 3.58 -4.70
N VAL A 87 -11.02 3.85 -3.40
CA VAL A 87 -12.16 4.09 -2.50
C VAL A 87 -12.14 5.46 -1.86
N ALA A 88 -10.96 6.07 -1.74
CA ALA A 88 -10.83 7.40 -1.17
C ALA A 88 -9.56 8.11 -1.64
N LYS A 89 -9.53 9.43 -1.46
CA LYS A 89 -8.38 10.28 -1.75
C LYS A 89 -8.17 11.33 -0.65
N LEU A 90 -6.95 11.82 -0.54
CA LEU A 90 -6.67 13.07 0.16
C LEU A 90 -6.69 14.22 -0.85
N ASP A 91 -7.25 15.35 -0.45
CA ASP A 91 -7.30 16.56 -1.29
C ASP A 91 -5.90 17.10 -1.60
N GLN A 92 -4.96 16.87 -0.69
CA GLN A 92 -3.55 17.17 -0.85
C GLN A 92 -2.74 15.87 -0.82
N ALA A 93 -1.55 15.89 -1.41
CA ALA A 93 -0.64 14.75 -1.37
C ALA A 93 0.46 14.99 -0.32
N PRO A 94 0.19 14.81 0.99
CA PRO A 94 1.19 15.05 2.04
C PRO A 94 2.34 14.04 1.93
N ASP A 95 3.48 14.44 2.48
CA ASP A 95 4.59 13.52 2.73
C ASP A 95 4.19 12.44 3.74
N MET A 96 4.48 11.18 3.42
CA MET A 96 4.09 10.03 4.22
C MET A 96 4.77 10.05 5.60
N ALA A 97 6.03 10.47 5.71
CA ALA A 97 6.72 10.51 7.00
C ALA A 97 6.10 11.56 7.92
N TRP A 98 5.70 12.71 7.39
CA TRP A 98 4.95 13.71 8.16
C TRP A 98 3.62 13.14 8.64
N LEU A 99 2.87 12.44 7.78
CA LEU A 99 1.58 11.87 8.13
C LEU A 99 1.71 10.79 9.22
N LEU A 100 2.70 9.89 9.08
CA LEU A 100 3.02 8.89 10.11
C LEU A 100 3.38 9.54 11.44
N LYS A 101 4.23 10.57 11.42
CA LYS A 101 4.64 11.29 12.64
C LYS A 101 3.46 11.99 13.31
N ARG A 102 2.61 12.67 12.53
CA ARG A 102 1.44 13.42 13.03
C ARG A 102 0.45 12.49 13.75
N HIS A 103 0.28 11.28 13.24
CA HIS A 103 -0.65 10.29 13.78
C HIS A 103 0.01 9.30 14.76
N GLY A 104 1.28 9.52 15.14
CA GLY A 104 1.98 8.66 16.08
C GLY A 104 2.13 7.21 15.58
N ALA A 105 2.18 7.00 14.27
CA ALA A 105 2.22 5.68 13.67
C ALA A 105 3.51 4.95 14.06
N GLY A 106 3.36 3.91 14.88
CA GLY A 106 4.42 3.00 15.27
C GLY A 106 4.39 1.75 14.40
N HIS A 107 5.49 1.50 13.68
CA HIS A 107 5.75 0.20 13.04
C HIS A 107 7.21 -0.17 13.28
N PRO A 108 7.57 -1.46 13.50
CA PRO A 108 8.96 -1.86 13.71
C PRO A 108 9.92 -1.40 12.61
N LEU A 109 9.42 -1.25 11.38
CA LEU A 109 10.17 -0.77 10.21
C LEU A 109 10.07 0.75 9.96
N LEU A 110 9.25 1.46 10.74
CA LEU A 110 9.01 2.91 10.66
C LEU A 110 9.37 3.60 11.99
N ARG A 111 10.48 3.21 12.62
CA ARG A 111 10.87 3.72 13.95
C ARG A 111 10.96 5.25 13.95
N GLY A 112 10.29 5.87 14.92
CA GLY A 112 10.24 7.33 15.07
C GLY A 112 9.39 8.05 14.01
N GLY A 113 8.44 7.36 13.37
CA GLY A 113 7.57 7.94 12.33
C GLY A 113 8.32 8.24 11.02
N LYS A 114 9.53 7.72 10.85
CA LYS A 114 10.33 7.91 9.65
C LYS A 114 9.98 6.83 8.63
N PHE A 115 9.56 7.27 7.44
CA PHE A 115 9.45 6.38 6.30
C PHE A 115 10.84 5.89 5.87
N SER A 116 10.96 4.59 5.59
CA SER A 116 12.20 3.90 5.22
C SER A 116 11.96 3.07 3.97
N ASN A 117 12.93 3.06 3.05
CA ASN A 117 12.84 2.28 1.81
C ASN A 117 13.19 0.80 2.00
N GLY A 118 13.44 0.35 3.23
CA GLY A 118 13.91 -1.00 3.53
C GLY A 118 12.83 -2.09 3.52
N PHE A 119 11.57 -1.73 3.28
CA PHE A 119 10.43 -2.64 3.19
C PHE A 119 9.59 -2.32 1.95
N THR A 120 8.83 -3.31 1.51
CA THR A 120 7.92 -3.25 0.38
C THR A 120 6.47 -3.20 0.84
N VAL A 121 6.12 -3.92 1.92
CA VAL A 121 4.79 -3.86 2.55
C VAL A 121 4.92 -3.69 4.06
N ALA A 122 4.11 -2.79 4.64
CA ALA A 122 3.99 -2.63 6.09
C ALA A 122 2.53 -2.45 6.50
N ASP A 123 2.10 -3.12 7.55
CA ASP A 123 0.78 -2.93 8.16
C ASP A 123 0.86 -1.87 9.25
N LEU A 124 0.15 -0.76 9.05
CA LEU A 124 0.03 0.33 10.01
C LEU A 124 -1.06 0.08 11.07
N GLY A 125 -1.80 -1.02 10.98
CA GLY A 125 -2.91 -1.32 11.86
C GLY A 125 -3.96 -0.21 11.85
N GLU A 126 -4.12 0.44 13.00
CA GLU A 126 -5.10 1.50 13.27
C GLU A 126 -4.49 2.91 13.33
N ALA A 127 -3.17 3.04 13.12
CA ALA A 127 -2.46 4.29 13.36
C ALA A 127 -3.05 5.49 12.58
N LEU A 128 -3.61 5.24 11.39
CA LEU A 128 -4.17 6.27 10.54
C LEU A 128 -5.70 6.26 10.54
N ASP A 129 -6.37 5.55 11.43
CA ASP A 129 -7.83 5.36 11.37
C ASP A 129 -8.58 6.69 11.53
N SER A 130 -8.01 7.67 12.23
CA SER A 130 -8.57 9.03 12.36
C SER A 130 -8.32 9.95 11.15
N LEU A 131 -7.56 9.50 10.15
CA LEU A 131 -7.28 10.27 8.94
C LEU A 131 -8.57 10.47 8.15
N ARG A 132 -8.98 11.73 7.95
CA ARG A 132 -10.12 12.09 7.09
C ARG A 132 -9.73 12.07 5.62
N LEU A 133 -10.60 11.47 4.83
CA LEU A 133 -10.44 11.25 3.40
C LEU A 133 -11.68 11.73 2.67
N ALA A 134 -11.50 12.16 1.43
CA ALA A 134 -12.58 12.40 0.48
C ALA A 134 -12.97 11.08 -0.17
N THR A 135 -14.27 10.78 -0.15
CA THR A 135 -14.86 9.58 -0.77
C THR A 135 -15.86 10.01 -1.84
N ARG A 136 -16.40 9.06 -2.60
CA ARG A 136 -17.48 9.36 -3.55
C ARG A 136 -18.74 9.91 -2.87
N GLU A 137 -18.97 9.53 -1.61
CA GLU A 137 -20.16 9.88 -0.82
C GLU A 137 -19.96 11.13 0.05
N GLY A 138 -18.77 11.72 0.03
CA GLY A 138 -18.44 12.92 0.79
C GLY A 138 -17.09 12.78 1.50
N SER A 139 -17.12 12.60 2.82
CA SER A 139 -15.92 12.40 3.62
C SER A 139 -16.12 11.28 4.63
N ALA A 140 -15.09 10.47 4.80
CA ALA A 140 -15.03 9.43 5.82
C ALA A 140 -13.62 9.39 6.42
N THR A 141 -13.52 8.88 7.63
CA THR A 141 -12.25 8.49 8.23
C THR A 141 -11.78 7.16 7.65
N LEU A 142 -10.48 6.91 7.70
CA LEU A 142 -9.94 5.63 7.28
C LEU A 142 -10.49 4.45 8.11
N GLY A 143 -10.73 4.67 9.41
CA GLY A 143 -11.35 3.67 10.29
C GLY A 143 -12.76 3.29 9.84
N GLU A 144 -13.59 4.27 9.47
CA GLU A 144 -14.92 4.03 8.90
C GLU A 144 -14.85 3.25 7.59
N LEU A 145 -13.89 3.60 6.71
CA LEU A 145 -13.67 2.84 5.47
C LEU A 145 -13.25 1.40 5.72
N LYS A 146 -12.42 1.15 6.74
CA LYS A 146 -12.03 -0.22 7.13
C LYS A 146 -13.21 -1.01 7.71
N ALA A 147 -14.10 -0.36 8.45
CA ALA A 147 -15.26 -1.02 9.05
C ALA A 147 -16.36 -1.37 8.04
N GLY A 148 -16.44 -0.62 6.93
CA GLY A 148 -17.38 -0.88 5.84
C GLY A 148 -16.81 -1.71 4.67
N ALA A 149 -15.55 -2.15 4.78
CA ALA A 149 -14.84 -2.95 3.78
C ALA A 149 -14.96 -4.45 4.05
#